data_AF-A0A349YAG8-F1
#
_entry.id   AF-A0A349YAG8-F1
#
_cell.length_a   1.000
_cell.length_b   1.000
_cell.length_c   1.000
_cell.angle_alpha   90.00
_cell.angle_beta   90.00
_cell.angle_gamma   90.00
#
_symmetry.space_group_name_H-M   'P 1'
#
loop_
_entity.id
_entity.type
_entity.pdbx_description
1 polymer ?
#
loop_
_entity_poly.entity_id
_entity_poly.type
_entity_poly.pdbx_seq_one_letter_code
_entity_poly.pdbx_strand_id
1 'polypeptide(L)'
;MNRPALHRIALGLALTTLAACRTVGPDYAVPAGSAFQRPEANAAFLETGNPQVAAGAALPARWWELYQDDTLNALVQQALR
;
A
#
# COMPACT_ATOMS: atom_id res chain seq x y z
N MET A 1 -20.54 13.46 45.15
CA MET A 1 -19.71 12.97 44.02
C MET A 1 -19.35 14.18 43.15
N ASN A 2 -18.06 14.51 43.05
CA ASN A 2 -17.61 15.80 42.52
C ASN A 2 -17.66 15.81 40.98
N ARG A 3 -18.67 16.48 40.40
CA ARG A 3 -18.82 16.71 38.94
C ARG A 3 -17.53 17.10 38.21
N PRO A 4 -16.66 18.01 38.73
CA PRO A 4 -15.40 18.33 38.05
C PRO A 4 -14.40 17.16 38.03
N ALA A 5 -14.44 16.27 39.02
CA ALA A 5 -13.60 15.07 39.02
C ALA A 5 -14.05 14.08 37.93
N LEU A 6 -15.36 13.91 37.74
CA LEU A 6 -15.91 13.07 36.65
C LEU A 6 -15.51 13.58 35.26
N HIS A 7 -15.54 14.89 35.02
CA HIS A 7 -15.17 15.45 33.72
C HIS A 7 -13.68 15.27 33.41
N ARG A 8 -12.82 15.40 34.43
CA ARG A 8 -11.37 15.15 34.30
C ARG A 8 -11.08 13.69 33.98
N ILE A 9 -11.79 12.76 34.61
CA ILE A 9 -11.66 11.32 34.35
C ILE A 9 -12.13 10.99 32.92
N ALA A 10 -13.28 11.52 32.49
CA ALA A 10 -13.81 11.29 31.15
C ALA A 10 -12.89 11.85 30.05
N LEU A 11 -12.33 13.05 30.24
CA LEU A 11 -11.38 13.65 29.31
C LEU A 11 -10.08 12.84 29.22
N GLY A 12 -9.57 12.36 30.36
CA GLY A 12 -8.40 11.49 30.39
C GLY A 12 -8.61 10.18 29.62
N LEU A 13 -9.79 9.56 29.77
CA LEU A 13 -10.14 8.32 29.05
C LEU A 13 -10.31 8.55 27.55
N ALA A 14 -10.87 9.69 27.13
CA ALA A 14 -10.98 10.01 25.71
C ALA A 14 -9.60 10.20 25.06
N LEU A 15 -8.66 10.86 25.75
CA LEU A 15 -7.31 11.08 25.25
C LEU A 15 -6.49 9.79 25.07
N THR A 16 -6.69 8.78 25.92
CA THR A 16 -5.99 7.48 25.77
C THR A 16 -6.48 6.68 24.56
N THR A 17 -7.76 6.83 24.17
CA THR A 17 -8.29 6.16 22.96
C THR A 17 -7.68 6.71 21.67
N LEU A 18 -7.22 7.96 21.63
CA LEU A 18 -6.54 8.52 20.47
C LEU A 18 -5.15 7.92 20.24
N ALA A 19 -4.51 7.36 21.27
CA ALA A 19 -3.21 6.70 21.15
C ALA A 19 -3.30 5.30 20.52
N ALA A 20 -4.50 4.74 20.36
CA ALA A 20 -4.72 3.41 19.78
C ALA A 20 -4.50 3.37 18.25
N CYS A 21 -4.53 4.52 17.56
CA CYS A 21 -4.29 4.60 16.11
C CYS A 21 -2.84 5.04 15.80
N ARG A 22 -1.85 4.34 16.36
CA ARG A 22 -0.43 4.57 16.06
C ARG A 22 0.13 3.40 15.26
N THR A 23 1.17 3.66 14.47
CA THR A 23 1.98 2.60 13.84
C THR A 23 2.45 1.65 14.94
N VAL A 24 2.04 0.39 14.82
CA VAL A 24 2.42 -0.68 15.74
C VAL A 24 3.53 -1.51 15.10
N GLY A 25 4.59 -1.74 15.85
CA GLY A 25 5.74 -2.54 15.42
C GLY A 25 7.00 -1.71 15.14
N PRO A 26 8.15 -2.38 15.07
CA PRO A 26 9.41 -1.76 14.67
C PRO A 26 9.35 -1.34 13.19
N ASP A 27 10.27 -0.47 12.79
CA ASP A 27 10.50 -0.21 11.37
C ASP A 27 10.81 -1.53 10.65
N TYR A 28 10.15 -1.75 9.52
CA TYR A 28 10.37 -2.95 8.73
C TYR A 28 11.82 -3.00 8.25
N ALA A 29 12.50 -4.11 8.55
CA ALA A 29 13.79 -4.45 7.97
C ALA A 29 13.63 -5.69 7.10
N VAL A 30 14.26 -5.69 5.92
CA VAL A 30 14.25 -6.84 5.01
C VAL A 30 14.90 -8.04 5.73
N PRO A 31 14.18 -9.16 5.93
CA PRO A 31 14.73 -10.32 6.61
C PRO A 31 15.91 -10.94 5.85
N ALA A 32 16.93 -11.38 6.59
CA ALA A 32 17.98 -12.22 6.05
C ALA A 32 17.39 -13.53 5.51
N GLY A 33 17.79 -13.93 4.30
CA GLY A 33 17.26 -15.11 3.61
C GLY A 33 15.88 -14.92 2.98
N SER A 34 15.32 -13.71 2.98
CA SER A 34 14.07 -13.41 2.28
C SER A 34 14.19 -13.70 0.79
N ALA A 35 13.07 -14.01 0.14
CA ALA A 35 13.03 -14.18 -1.32
C ALA A 35 13.56 -12.94 -2.06
N PHE A 36 13.36 -11.75 -1.47
CA PHE A 36 13.88 -10.48 -1.99
C PHE A 36 15.42 -10.45 -2.08
N GLN A 37 16.15 -11.18 -1.23
CA GLN A 37 17.61 -11.22 -1.29
C GLN A 37 18.15 -12.21 -2.33
N ARG A 38 17.29 -13.02 -2.95
CA ARG A 38 17.70 -13.96 -3.99
C ARG A 38 18.05 -13.16 -5.26
N PRO A 39 19.25 -13.34 -5.85
CA PRO A 39 19.63 -12.63 -7.08
C PRO A 39 18.61 -12.82 -8.20
N GLU A 40 18.02 -14.01 -8.31
CA GLU A 40 17.05 -14.36 -9.34
C GLU A 40 15.73 -13.59 -9.19
N ALA A 41 15.34 -13.22 -7.96
CA ALA A 41 14.13 -12.46 -7.69
C ALA A 41 14.23 -10.98 -8.13
N ASN A 42 15.46 -10.49 -8.35
CA ASN A 42 15.73 -9.13 -8.83
C ASN A 42 16.31 -9.14 -10.24
N ALA A 43 16.45 -10.31 -10.86
CA ALA A 43 16.88 -10.44 -12.24
C ALA A 43 15.75 -9.98 -13.19
N ALA A 44 16.09 -9.76 -14.45
CA ALA A 44 15.08 -9.54 -15.48
C ALA A 44 14.12 -10.73 -15.53
N PHE A 45 12.83 -10.47 -15.72
CA PHE A 45 11.84 -11.53 -15.95
C PHE A 45 12.28 -12.39 -17.14
N LEU A 46 12.39 -13.70 -16.91
CA LEU A 46 12.69 -14.69 -17.94
C LEU A 46 11.45 -14.85 -18.83
N GLU A 47 11.68 -14.90 -20.15
CA GLU A 47 10.71 -15.19 -21.22
C GLU A 47 9.22 -15.13 -20.84
N THR A 48 8.53 -14.09 -21.31
CA THR A 48 7.07 -13.95 -21.13
C THR A 48 6.24 -14.95 -21.94
N GLY A 49 6.88 -15.78 -22.78
CA GLY A 49 6.21 -16.62 -23.78
C GLY A 49 5.42 -15.81 -24.83
N ASN A 50 5.49 -14.48 -24.77
CA ASN A 50 4.75 -13.58 -25.64
C ASN A 50 5.75 -12.61 -26.32
N PRO A 51 6.02 -12.78 -27.64
CA PRO A 51 6.99 -11.94 -28.35
C PRO A 51 6.58 -10.46 -28.43
N GLN A 52 5.33 -10.12 -28.09
CA GLN A 52 4.86 -8.73 -28.02
C GLN A 52 5.22 -8.03 -26.69
N VAL A 53 5.65 -8.78 -25.67
CA VAL A 53 6.01 -8.22 -24.38
C VAL A 53 7.53 -8.06 -24.29
N ALA A 54 7.99 -6.82 -24.40
CA ALA A 54 9.38 -6.47 -24.15
C ALA A 54 9.66 -6.52 -22.63
N ALA A 55 10.39 -7.54 -22.19
CA ALA A 55 10.80 -7.68 -20.79
C ALA A 55 11.60 -6.44 -20.35
N GLY A 56 11.16 -5.79 -19.26
CA GLY A 56 11.81 -4.59 -18.72
C GLY A 56 11.46 -3.27 -19.42
N ALA A 57 10.61 -3.27 -20.44
CA ALA A 57 10.08 -2.02 -20.98
C ALA A 57 9.18 -1.32 -19.95
N ALA A 58 9.23 0.02 -19.92
CA ALA A 58 8.30 0.79 -19.11
C ALA A 58 6.87 0.52 -19.58
N LEU A 59 5.96 0.33 -18.61
CA LEU A 59 4.54 0.23 -18.93
C LEU A 59 4.05 1.56 -19.52
N PRO A 60 3.07 1.53 -20.44
CA PRO A 60 2.40 2.74 -20.90
C PRO A 60 1.84 3.55 -19.71
N ALA A 61 1.82 4.88 -19.82
CA ALA A 61 1.31 5.76 -18.76
C ALA A 61 -0.11 5.39 -18.30
N ARG A 62 -0.93 4.87 -19.23
CA ARG A 62 -2.30 4.39 -18.98
C ARG A 62 -2.41 2.88 -19.20
N TRP A 63 -1.52 2.12 -18.56
CA TRP A 63 -1.44 0.65 -18.70
C TRP A 63 -2.78 -0.09 -18.49
N TRP A 64 -3.71 0.49 -17.72
CA TRP A 64 -5.02 -0.11 -17.48
C TRP A 64 -5.92 -0.12 -18.74
N GLU A 65 -5.64 0.67 -19.77
CA GLU A 65 -6.40 0.64 -21.03
C GLU A 65 -6.17 -0.63 -21.84
N LEU A 66 -5.12 -1.40 -21.54
CA LEU A 66 -4.88 -2.70 -22.17
C LEU A 66 -6.03 -3.69 -21.93
N TYR A 67 -6.82 -3.48 -20.87
CA TYR A 67 -8.00 -4.28 -20.57
C TYR A 67 -9.23 -3.91 -21.42
N GLN A 68 -9.21 -2.77 -22.12
CA GLN A 68 -10.31 -2.30 -22.97
C GLN A 68 -11.66 -2.24 -22.22
N ASP A 69 -11.63 -1.80 -20.95
CA ASP A 69 -12.79 -1.68 -20.08
C ASP A 69 -13.11 -0.20 -19.82
N ASP A 70 -14.23 0.27 -20.36
CA ASP A 70 -14.68 1.65 -20.22
C ASP A 70 -15.03 2.02 -18.78
N THR A 71 -15.55 1.06 -18.00
CA THR A 71 -15.88 1.27 -16.58
C THR A 71 -14.61 1.46 -15.77
N LEU A 72 -13.62 0.59 -15.97
CA LEU A 72 -12.31 0.71 -15.33
C LEU A 72 -11.67 2.05 -15.67
N ASN A 73 -11.70 2.42 -16.95
CA ASN A 73 -11.10 3.67 -17.38
C ASN A 73 -11.77 4.88 -16.71
N ALA A 74 -13.10 4.91 -16.63
CA ALA A 74 -13.83 5.97 -15.95
C ALA A 74 -13.48 6.07 -14.46
N LEU A 75 -13.35 4.94 -13.77
CA LEU A 75 -12.97 4.90 -12.35
C LEU A 75 -11.56 5.44 -12.11
N VAL A 76 -10.58 5.04 -12.93
CA VAL A 76 -9.21 5.54 -12.80
C VAL A 76 -9.15 7.05 -13.06
N GLN A 77 -9.86 7.54 -14.09
CA GLN A 77 -9.93 8.98 -14.36
C GLN A 77 -10.58 9.75 -13.20
N GLN A 78 -11.59 9.19 -12.54
CA GLN A 78 -12.19 9.81 -11.36
C GLN A 78 -11.22 9.86 -10.18
N ALA A 79 -10.44 8.81 -9.95
CA ALA A 79 -9.51 8.73 -8.83
C ALA A 79 -8.27 9.64 -8.97
N LEU A 80 -7.90 9.99 -10.20
CA LEU A 80 -6.73 10.83 -10.50
C LEU A 80 -7.05 12.33 -10.62
N ARG A 81 -8.33 12.72 -10.55
CA ARG A 81 -8.72 14.14 -10.39
C ARG A 81 -8.54 14.57 -8.94
#